data_AF-A0A0F9WE80-F1
#
_entry.id   AF-A0A0F9WE80-F1
#
_cell.length_a   1.000
_cell.length_b   1.000
_cell.length_c   1.000
_cell.angle_alpha   90.00
_cell.angle_beta   90.00
_cell.angle_gamma   90.00
#
_symmetry.space_group_name_H-M   'P 1'
#
loop_
_entity.id
_entity.type
_entity.pdbx_description
1 polymer ?
#
loop_
_entity_poly.entity_id
_entity_poly.type
_entity_poly.pdbx_seq_one_letter_code
_entity_poly.pdbx_strand_id
1 'polypeptide(L)'
;MMNSLVTSSRETNNLTIVKEYDISYELTKTTRGKKFLFYDSGIHDENRIVVFTTDENILHLINCKIMICGYTFKSAPKNFEQIFTLQCNVRNKNLPLLYCFMKTKNEYSYNKLFEWLSKEIKEEVIKEKNIILDFERASMNALKKFFTSSK
;
A
#
# COMPACT_ATOMS: atom_id res chain seq x y z
N MET A 1 -26.94 -14.50 59.18
CA MET A 1 -25.55 -14.08 59.45
C MET A 1 -24.68 -14.58 58.30
N MET A 2 -24.00 -13.64 57.64
CA MET A 2 -22.75 -13.74 56.85
C MET A 2 -22.52 -14.87 55.84
N ASN A 3 -22.41 -14.47 54.56
CA ASN A 3 -21.23 -14.62 53.65
C ASN A 3 -21.72 -14.82 52.20
N SER A 4 -21.85 -13.75 51.40
CA SER A 4 -20.79 -13.16 50.57
C SER A 4 -20.15 -14.14 49.57
N LEU A 5 -20.75 -14.28 48.40
CA LEU A 5 -20.00 -14.53 47.17
C LEU A 5 -20.56 -13.62 46.08
N VAL A 6 -19.93 -12.45 45.96
CA VAL A 6 -19.93 -11.64 44.75
C VAL A 6 -19.27 -12.51 43.68
N THR A 7 -20.06 -13.21 42.87
CA THR A 7 -19.57 -13.76 41.61
C THR A 7 -19.43 -12.59 40.65
N SER A 8 -18.28 -11.91 40.68
CA SER A 8 -17.90 -11.02 39.58
C SER A 8 -17.80 -11.89 38.34
N SER A 9 -18.79 -11.80 37.46
CA SER A 9 -18.70 -12.34 36.12
C SER A 9 -17.47 -11.70 35.48
N ARG A 10 -16.40 -12.49 35.39
CA ARG A 10 -15.18 -12.14 34.66
C ARG A 10 -15.63 -11.72 33.26
N GLU A 11 -15.48 -10.43 32.97
CA GLU A 11 -15.43 -9.96 31.59
C GLU A 11 -14.40 -10.84 30.89
N THR A 12 -14.88 -11.68 29.99
CA THR A 12 -14.02 -12.38 29.05
C THR A 12 -13.39 -11.31 28.19
N ASN A 13 -12.20 -10.86 28.61
CA ASN A 13 -11.25 -10.20 27.76
C ASN A 13 -11.03 -11.13 26.55
N ASN A 14 -11.79 -10.89 25.49
CA ASN A 14 -11.47 -11.34 24.16
C ASN A 14 -10.17 -10.61 23.79
N LEU A 15 -9.05 -11.16 24.28
CA LEU A 15 -7.73 -10.96 23.72
C LEU A 15 -7.80 -11.55 22.33
N THR A 16 -8.36 -10.77 21.39
CA THR A 16 -8.10 -10.93 19.98
C THR A 16 -6.59 -10.91 19.88
N ILE A 17 -6.00 -12.09 19.66
CA ILE A 17 -4.60 -12.18 19.27
C ILE A 17 -4.54 -11.38 17.98
N VAL A 18 -4.17 -10.11 18.10
CA VAL A 18 -3.78 -9.30 16.96
C VAL A 18 -2.56 -10.05 16.45
N LYS A 19 -2.76 -10.87 15.42
CA LYS A 19 -1.64 -11.47 14.68
C LYS A 19 -0.75 -10.27 14.38
N GLU A 20 0.52 -10.35 14.78
CA GLU A 20 1.50 -9.26 14.96
C GLU A 20 1.65 -8.27 13.77
N TYR A 21 0.92 -8.47 12.67
CA TYR A 21 0.97 -7.72 11.41
C TYR A 21 -0.41 -7.38 10.84
N ASP A 22 -1.50 -7.50 11.59
CA ASP A 22 -2.78 -6.94 11.19
C ASP A 22 -2.76 -5.40 11.35
N ILE A 23 -3.31 -4.68 10.38
CA ILE A 23 -3.29 -3.22 10.40
C ILE A 23 -4.45 -2.76 11.28
N SER A 24 -4.13 -2.15 12.43
CA SER A 24 -5.15 -1.57 13.31
C SER A 24 -6.04 -0.59 12.56
N TYR A 25 -7.34 -0.61 12.88
CA TYR A 25 -8.35 0.25 12.26
C TYR A 25 -7.95 1.73 12.22
N GLU A 26 -7.33 2.24 13.28
CA GLU A 26 -6.91 3.64 13.37
C GLU A 26 -5.85 4.00 12.31
N LEU A 27 -5.02 3.04 11.90
CA LEU A 27 -4.00 3.23 10.86
C LEU A 27 -4.57 3.10 9.43
N THR A 28 -5.83 2.68 9.30
CA THR A 28 -6.52 2.62 8.00
C THR A 28 -7.02 3.99 7.53
N LYS A 29 -6.91 5.02 8.39
CA LYS A 29 -7.38 6.38 8.14
C LYS A 29 -6.27 7.40 8.35
N THR A 30 -6.42 8.54 7.70
CA THR A 30 -5.61 9.74 7.98
C THR A 30 -5.98 10.32 9.35
N THR A 31 -5.16 11.23 9.87
CA THR A 31 -5.46 12.00 11.10
C THR A 31 -6.71 12.87 11.00
N ARG A 32 -7.25 13.07 9.78
CA ARG A 32 -8.53 13.76 9.53
C ARG A 32 -9.69 12.79 9.26
N GLY A 33 -9.51 11.49 9.50
CA GLY A 33 -10.54 10.47 9.34
C GLY A 33 -10.83 10.03 7.90
N LYS A 34 -10.15 10.56 6.89
CA LYS A 34 -10.27 10.09 5.50
C LYS A 34 -9.68 8.69 5.35
N LYS A 35 -10.25 7.87 4.46
CA LYS A 35 -9.71 6.55 4.06
C LYS A 35 -8.25 6.70 3.63
N PHE A 36 -7.39 5.81 4.14
CA PHE A 36 -5.95 5.83 3.86
C PHE A 36 -5.42 4.45 3.42
N LEU A 37 -5.89 3.36 4.04
CA LEU A 37 -5.65 2.00 3.55
C LEU A 37 -6.63 1.71 2.41
N PHE A 38 -6.10 1.55 1.19
CA PHE A 38 -6.93 1.30 0.00
C PHE A 38 -6.96 -0.16 -0.39
N TYR A 39 -5.85 -0.88 -0.18
CA TYR A 39 -5.75 -2.29 -0.54
C TYR A 39 -4.86 -3.02 0.44
N ASP A 40 -5.30 -4.20 0.85
CA ASP A 40 -4.50 -5.18 1.58
C ASP A 40 -4.86 -6.55 1.03
N SER A 41 -3.89 -7.25 0.46
CA SER A 41 -4.15 -8.59 -0.09
C SER A 41 -4.29 -9.68 0.98
N GLY A 42 -4.10 -9.32 2.25
CA GLY A 42 -4.44 -10.15 3.40
C GLY A 42 -3.22 -10.76 4.10
N ILE A 43 -3.34 -10.95 5.41
CA ILE A 43 -2.29 -11.49 6.29
C ILE A 43 -1.80 -12.90 5.91
N HIS A 44 -2.61 -13.65 5.18
CA HIS A 44 -2.32 -15.03 4.76
C HIS A 44 -1.64 -15.10 3.39
N ASP A 45 -1.43 -13.96 2.74
CA ASP A 45 -0.75 -13.87 1.46
C ASP A 45 0.78 -13.89 1.64
N GLU A 46 1.44 -14.84 0.99
CA GLU A 46 2.90 -14.94 1.00
C GLU A 46 3.56 -13.76 0.29
N ASN A 47 2.86 -13.16 -0.66
CA ASN A 47 3.25 -11.97 -1.43
C ASN A 47 2.34 -10.80 -1.06
N ARG A 48 2.04 -10.65 0.25
CA ARG A 48 1.17 -9.60 0.76
C ARG A 48 1.67 -8.23 0.28
N ILE A 49 0.74 -7.44 -0.25
CA ILE A 49 0.97 -6.02 -0.48
C ILE A 49 -0.09 -5.22 0.29
N VAL A 50 0.33 -4.08 0.83
CA VAL A 50 -0.54 -3.18 1.59
C VAL A 50 -0.35 -1.77 1.03
N VAL A 51 -1.41 -1.21 0.45
CA VAL A 51 -1.38 0.06 -0.27
C VAL A 51 -2.07 1.15 0.53
N PHE A 52 -1.30 2.21 0.79
CA PHE A 52 -1.77 3.43 1.43
C PHE A 52 -1.74 4.60 0.45
N THR A 53 -2.86 5.28 0.33
CA THR A 53 -3.04 6.48 -0.50
C THR A 53 -4.31 7.23 -0.07
N THR A 54 -4.66 8.30 -0.77
CA THR A 54 -5.96 8.97 -0.63
C THR A 54 -6.53 9.26 -2.01
N ASP A 55 -7.83 9.55 -2.10
CA ASP A 55 -8.44 9.94 -3.37
C ASP A 55 -7.75 11.18 -3.97
N GLU A 56 -7.36 12.15 -3.12
CA GLU A 56 -6.62 13.35 -3.54
C GLU A 56 -5.24 13.00 -4.11
N ASN A 57 -4.54 12.05 -3.49
CA ASN A 57 -3.27 11.55 -3.99
C ASN A 57 -3.42 10.83 -5.34
N ILE A 58 -4.48 10.03 -5.51
CA ILE A 58 -4.80 9.38 -6.78
C ILE A 58 -5.07 10.43 -7.86
N LEU A 59 -5.83 11.49 -7.55
CA LEU A 59 -6.06 12.60 -8.48
C LEU A 59 -4.76 13.31 -8.89
N HIS A 60 -3.81 13.50 -7.97
CA HIS A 60 -2.50 14.04 -8.32
C HIS A 60 -1.69 13.10 -9.23
N LEU A 61 -1.76 11.78 -9.01
CA LEU A 61 -1.12 10.79 -9.88
C LEU A 61 -1.78 10.75 -11.27
N ILE A 62 -3.11 10.90 -11.35
CA ILE A 62 -3.85 11.01 -12.61
C ILE A 62 -3.38 12.23 -13.41
N ASN A 63 -3.24 13.38 -12.75
CA ASN A 63 -2.98 14.65 -13.43
C ASN A 63 -1.48 14.93 -13.72
N CYS A 64 -0.56 14.15 -13.16
CA CYS A 64 0.86 14.37 -13.39
C CYS A 64 1.32 13.83 -14.77
N LYS A 65 2.31 14.50 -15.36
CA LYS A 65 3.00 14.04 -16.59
C LYS A 65 4.17 13.10 -16.31
N ILE A 66 4.81 13.27 -15.16
CA ILE A 66 5.96 12.47 -14.71
C ILE A 66 5.54 11.74 -13.43
N MET A 67 5.71 10.43 -13.44
CA MET A 67 5.53 9.57 -12.27
C MET A 67 6.89 8.96 -11.93
N ILE A 68 7.28 9.05 -10.67
CA ILE A 68 8.56 8.54 -10.18
C ILE A 68 8.26 7.37 -9.24
N CYS A 69 8.78 6.20 -9.58
CA CYS A 69 8.76 5.02 -8.73
C CYS A 69 10.00 5.06 -7.85
N GLY A 70 9.81 5.08 -6.53
CA GLY A 70 10.90 4.99 -5.55
C GLY A 70 10.73 3.80 -4.63
N TYR A 71 11.83 3.28 -4.09
CA TYR A 71 11.78 2.21 -3.10
C TYR A 71 12.77 2.45 -1.94
N THR A 72 12.44 1.90 -0.77
CA THR A 72 13.35 1.87 0.37
C THR A 72 13.25 0.53 1.10
N PHE A 73 14.41 -0.07 1.33
CA PHE A 73 14.55 -1.35 2.05
C PHE A 73 14.75 -1.10 3.55
N LYS A 74 15.57 -0.10 3.90
CA LYS A 74 15.95 0.18 5.29
C LYS A 74 14.79 0.64 6.17
N SER A 75 13.74 1.19 5.56
CA SER A 75 12.56 1.70 6.28
C SER A 75 11.40 0.71 6.27
N ALA A 76 11.56 -0.47 5.65
CA ALA A 76 10.49 -1.45 5.57
C ALA A 76 10.20 -2.03 6.96
N PRO A 77 8.91 -2.11 7.37
CA PRO A 77 8.55 -2.76 8.62
C PRO A 77 8.98 -4.23 8.62
N LYS A 78 9.14 -4.80 9.81
CA LYS A 78 9.35 -6.25 9.98
C LYS A 78 8.28 -7.02 9.17
N ASN A 79 8.71 -8.03 8.41
CA ASN A 79 7.94 -8.82 7.43
C ASN A 79 7.64 -8.19 6.07
N PHE A 80 8.15 -6.99 5.79
CA PHE A 80 8.16 -6.43 4.45
C PHE A 80 9.59 -6.28 3.96
N GLU A 81 9.88 -6.74 2.75
CA GLU A 81 11.21 -6.56 2.13
C GLU A 81 11.44 -5.11 1.70
N GLN A 82 10.38 -4.40 1.35
CA GLN A 82 10.48 -3.02 0.88
C GLN A 82 9.21 -2.19 1.09
N ILE A 83 9.40 -0.88 1.05
CA ILE A 83 8.34 0.10 0.77
C ILE A 83 8.56 0.61 -0.65
N PHE A 84 7.58 0.38 -1.52
CA PHE A 84 7.49 1.00 -2.83
C PHE A 84 6.66 2.28 -2.74
N THR A 85 6.99 3.29 -3.54
CA THR A 85 6.29 4.58 -3.59
C THR A 85 6.06 5.04 -5.02
N LEU A 86 4.89 5.64 -5.26
CA LEU A 86 4.68 6.48 -6.43
C LEU A 86 4.71 7.94 -6.02
N GLN A 87 5.52 8.72 -6.72
CA GLN A 87 5.75 10.12 -6.44
C GLN A 87 5.47 10.95 -7.68
N CYS A 88 4.97 12.16 -7.49
CA CYS A 88 4.90 13.13 -8.56
C CYS A 88 5.09 14.55 -8.02
N ASN A 89 5.22 15.51 -8.94
CA ASN A 89 5.34 16.91 -8.56
C ASN A 89 3.98 17.48 -8.12
N VAL A 90 3.90 17.92 -6.87
CA VAL A 90 2.77 18.66 -6.32
C VAL A 90 3.29 19.99 -5.81
N ARG A 91 2.85 21.09 -6.44
CA ARG A 91 3.26 22.47 -6.08
C ARG A 91 4.79 22.63 -6.00
N ASN A 92 5.49 22.21 -7.06
CA ASN A 92 6.95 22.29 -7.20
C ASN A 92 7.74 21.41 -6.21
N LYS A 93 7.10 20.44 -5.56
CA LYS A 93 7.77 19.46 -4.70
C LYS A 93 7.44 18.07 -5.17
N ASN A 94 8.45 17.20 -5.24
CA ASN A 94 8.22 15.78 -5.49
C ASN A 94 7.75 15.15 -4.18
N LEU A 95 6.50 14.71 -4.15
CA LEU A 95 5.89 14.11 -2.97
C LEU A 95 5.54 12.65 -3.26
N PRO A 96 5.82 11.72 -2.33
CA PRO A 96 5.23 10.38 -2.35
C PRO A 96 3.73 10.47 -2.06
N LEU A 97 2.94 9.93 -2.98
CA LEU A 97 1.48 9.99 -2.97
C LEU A 97 0.85 8.63 -2.72
N LEU A 98 1.53 7.56 -3.14
CA LEU A 98 1.15 6.20 -2.83
C LEU A 98 2.32 5.51 -2.16
N TYR A 99 2.03 4.75 -1.10
CA TYR A 99 2.97 3.86 -0.44
C TYR A 99 2.44 2.44 -0.54
N CYS A 100 3.31 1.49 -0.85
CA CYS A 100 3.00 0.08 -0.90
C CYS A 100 4.03 -0.68 -0.08
N PHE A 101 3.61 -1.30 1.01
CA PHE A 101 4.45 -2.24 1.74
C PHE A 101 4.38 -3.57 1.01
N MET A 102 5.54 -4.07 0.57
CA MET A 102 5.63 -5.30 -0.23
C MET A 102 6.40 -6.37 0.53
N LYS A 103 5.72 -7.49 0.81
CA LYS A 103 6.31 -8.60 1.57
C LYS A 103 7.49 -9.20 0.83
N THR A 104 7.40 -9.26 -0.50
CA THR A 104 8.47 -9.70 -1.39
C THR A 104 8.65 -8.68 -2.53
N LYS A 105 9.86 -8.58 -3.07
CA LYS A 105 10.19 -7.74 -4.24
C LYS A 105 10.27 -8.50 -5.56
N ASN A 106 9.54 -9.61 -5.67
CA ASN A 106 9.49 -10.40 -6.90
C ASN A 106 8.50 -9.77 -7.90
N GLU A 107 8.57 -10.21 -9.17
CA GLU A 107 7.71 -9.69 -10.24
C GLU A 107 6.22 -9.92 -9.96
N TYR A 108 5.87 -11.00 -9.26
CA TYR A 108 4.48 -11.29 -8.89
C TYR A 108 3.89 -10.22 -7.96
N SER A 109 4.65 -9.76 -6.96
CA SER A 109 4.23 -8.67 -6.06
C SER A 109 4.05 -7.34 -6.81
N TYR A 110 4.93 -7.03 -7.76
CA TYR A 110 4.75 -5.83 -8.60
C TYR A 110 3.55 -5.96 -9.55
N ASN A 111 3.34 -7.14 -10.13
CA ASN A 111 2.18 -7.40 -10.97
C ASN A 111 0.88 -7.17 -10.19
N LYS A 112 0.80 -7.64 -8.95
CA LYS A 112 -0.37 -7.43 -8.08
C LYS A 112 -0.60 -5.94 -7.80
N LEU A 113 0.47 -5.19 -7.52
CA LEU A 113 0.38 -3.74 -7.29
C LEU A 113 -0.10 -3.00 -8.55
N PHE A 114 0.47 -3.29 -9.71
CA PHE A 114 0.13 -2.61 -10.96
C PHE A 114 -1.23 -3.04 -11.52
N GLU A 115 -1.67 -4.27 -11.27
CA GLU A 115 -3.04 -4.70 -11.54
C GLU A 115 -4.05 -3.97 -10.66
N TRP A 116 -3.76 -3.79 -9.37
CA TRP A 116 -4.62 -2.97 -8.51
C TRP A 116 -4.63 -1.51 -9.00
N LEU A 117 -3.46 -0.95 -9.33
CA LEU A 117 -3.35 0.43 -9.78
C LEU A 117 -4.11 0.69 -11.10
N SER A 118 -4.11 -0.26 -12.04
CA SER A 118 -4.83 -0.13 -13.31
C SER A 118 -6.36 -0.15 -13.14
N LYS A 119 -6.86 -0.66 -12.01
CA LYS A 119 -8.28 -0.61 -11.64
C LYS A 119 -8.67 0.73 -11.00
N GLU A 120 -7.74 1.36 -10.28
CA GLU A 120 -7.96 2.66 -9.62
C GLU A 120 -7.70 3.86 -10.55
N ILE A 121 -6.74 3.71 -11.45
CA ILE A 121 -6.37 4.71 -12.45
C ILE A 121 -6.44 4.01 -13.80
N LYS A 122 -7.25 4.56 -14.71
CA LYS A 122 -7.42 3.96 -16.03
C LYS A 122 -6.07 3.79 -16.73
N GLU A 123 -5.86 2.63 -17.33
CA GLU A 123 -4.59 2.23 -17.92
C GLU A 123 -4.08 3.23 -18.98
N GLU A 124 -4.98 3.79 -19.79
CA GLU A 124 -4.66 4.80 -20.79
C GLU A 124 -4.03 6.07 -20.17
N VAL A 125 -4.49 6.47 -18.99
CA VAL A 125 -3.95 7.63 -18.27
C VAL A 125 -2.53 7.36 -17.80
N ILE A 126 -2.21 6.12 -17.43
CA ILE A 126 -0.86 5.74 -16.99
C ILE A 126 0.08 5.62 -18.20
N LYS A 127 -0.41 5.07 -19.32
CA LYS A 127 0.35 4.92 -20.58
C LYS A 127 0.84 6.24 -21.17
N GLU A 128 0.15 7.34 -20.89
CA GLU A 128 0.54 8.69 -21.32
C GLU A 128 1.65 9.32 -20.44
N LYS A 129 2.05 8.68 -19.35
CA LYS A 129 3.01 9.24 -18.39
C LYS A 129 4.44 8.87 -18.74
N ASN A 130 5.35 9.79 -18.44
CA ASN A 130 6.77 9.48 -18.35
C ASN A 130 7.04 8.85 -16.98
N ILE A 131 7.34 7.55 -16.97
CA ILE A 131 7.60 6.81 -15.73
C ILE A 131 9.09 6.67 -15.53
N ILE A 132 9.59 7.22 -14.42
CA ILE A 132 10.97 7.09 -13.97
C ILE A 132 11.00 5.99 -12.93
N LEU A 133 11.79 4.97 -13.16
CA LEU A 133 12.02 3.87 -12.22
C LEU A 133 13.48 3.46 -12.27
N ASP A 134 13.98 2.91 -11.18
CA ASP A 134 15.30 2.31 -11.17
C ASP A 134 15.33 0.98 -11.95
N PHE A 135 16.54 0.49 -12.23
CA PHE A 135 16.80 -0.68 -13.07
C PHE A 135 16.48 -2.04 -12.41
N GLU A 136 15.57 -2.09 -11.44
CA GLU A 136 15.13 -3.33 -10.84
C GLU A 136 14.26 -4.14 -11.84
N ARG A 137 14.77 -5.30 -12.24
CA ARG A 137 14.18 -6.12 -13.33
C ARG A 137 12.71 -6.49 -13.08
N ALA A 138 12.38 -6.84 -11.83
CA ALA A 138 11.03 -7.26 -11.46
C ALA A 138 10.00 -6.13 -11.65
N SER A 139 10.30 -4.91 -11.16
CA SER A 139 9.44 -3.76 -11.38
C SER A 139 9.37 -3.34 -12.85
N MET A 140 10.50 -3.40 -13.57
CA MET A 140 10.51 -3.09 -15.01
C MET A 140 9.63 -4.02 -15.82
N ASN A 141 9.70 -5.34 -15.57
CA ASN A 141 8.88 -6.33 -16.26
C ASN A 141 7.39 -6.12 -15.98
N ALA A 142 7.02 -5.94 -14.72
CA ALA A 142 5.64 -5.67 -14.34
C ALA A 142 5.13 -4.36 -14.95
N LEU A 143 5.93 -3.29 -14.91
CA LEU A 143 5.56 -2.02 -15.52
C LEU A 143 5.29 -2.18 -17.02
N LYS A 144 6.16 -2.94 -17.70
CA LYS A 144 5.99 -3.20 -19.13
C LYS A 144 4.70 -3.94 -19.44
N LYS A 145 4.37 -4.94 -18.62
CA LYS A 145 3.16 -5.76 -18.75
C LYS A 145 1.87 -4.94 -18.66
N PHE A 146 1.81 -3.97 -17.75
CA PHE A 146 0.58 -3.21 -17.47
C PHE A 146 0.51 -1.86 -18.17
N PHE A 147 1.63 -1.18 -18.40
CA PHE A 147 1.62 0.24 -18.77
C PHE A 147 2.51 0.62 -19.95
N THR A 148 3.21 -0.33 -20.60
CA THR A 148 3.78 -0.06 -21.92
C THR A 148 3.02 -0.85 -22.97
N SER A 149 2.38 -0.14 -23.89
CA SER A 149 2.04 -0.72 -25.19
C SER A 149 3.36 -0.97 -25.94
N SER A 150 3.54 -2.16 -26.51
CA SER A 150 4.55 -2.38 -27.55
C SER A 150 4.37 -1.27 -28.59
N LYS A 151 5.33 -0.33 -28.66
CA LYS A 151 5.45 0.54 -29.82
C LYS A 151 6.14 -0.23 -30.93
#